data_AF-F8MI10-F1
#
_entry.id   AF-F8MI10-F1
#
_cell.length_a   1.000
_cell.length_b   1.000
_cell.length_c   1.000
_cell.angle_alpha   90.00
_cell.angle_beta   90.00
_cell.angle_gamma   90.00
#
_symmetry.space_group_name_H-M   'P 1'
#
loop_
_entity.id
_entity.type
_entity.pdbx_description
1 polymer ?
#
loop_
_entity_poly.entity_id
_entity_poly.type
_entity_poly.pdbx_seq_one_letter_code
_entity_poly.pdbx_strand_id
1 'polypeptide(L)'
;MTTIGSLQRLSATSLSKLILAEQASTAAAAAGTENSRSTLAIIDVRDDDYIGGHIKGSQNVPSHKLDAMLPTLVRQLQDKETVVFHCALSQQRGPSAALRYIRERDRLMPKEVETKLAATVEEAVGADGEGEVKKKQREEEEKKKPVDQKVFVLDRGFVGWQEAFGLDERLTEGYSKELWRDGYWM
;
A
#
# COMPACT_ATOMS: atom_id res chain seq x y z
N MET A 1 -2.19 -18.45 5.39
CA MET A 1 -2.66 -17.16 5.93
C MET A 1 -1.45 -16.32 6.33
N THR A 2 -1.38 -15.07 5.87
CA THR A 2 -0.28 -14.16 6.22
C THR A 2 -0.36 -13.76 7.69
N THR A 3 0.76 -13.92 8.41
CA THR A 3 0.95 -13.52 9.82
C THR A 3 2.06 -12.47 9.94
N ILE A 4 2.18 -11.80 11.09
CA ILE A 4 3.22 -10.78 11.35
C ILE A 4 4.62 -11.34 11.06
N GLY A 5 4.89 -12.58 11.48
CA GLY A 5 6.19 -13.22 11.28
C GLY A 5 6.52 -13.58 9.83
N SER A 6 5.50 -13.72 8.98
CA SER A 6 5.67 -14.01 7.55
C SER A 6 5.70 -12.77 6.64
N LEU A 7 5.47 -11.57 7.20
CA LEU A 7 5.50 -10.34 6.43
C LEU A 7 6.91 -10.08 5.90
N GLN A 8 7.00 -9.84 4.60
CA GLN A 8 8.26 -9.46 3.98
C GLN A 8 8.66 -8.06 4.44
N ARG A 9 9.94 -7.91 4.81
CA ARG A 9 10.52 -6.63 5.21
C ARG A 9 11.48 -6.12 4.15
N LEU A 10 11.58 -4.80 4.05
CA LEU A 10 12.45 -4.13 3.09
C LEU A 10 13.34 -3.15 3.85
N SER A 11 14.65 -3.14 3.58
CA SER A 11 15.57 -2.20 4.23
C SER A 11 15.47 -0.80 3.62
N ALA A 12 15.89 0.22 4.37
CA ALA A 12 15.94 1.59 3.86
C ALA A 12 16.75 1.68 2.55
N THR A 13 17.90 1.00 2.47
CA THR A 13 18.75 1.00 1.27
C THR A 13 18.09 0.34 0.06
N SER A 14 17.30 -0.71 0.27
CA SER A 14 16.55 -1.33 -0.83
C SER A 14 15.41 -0.42 -1.29
N LEU A 15 14.70 0.23 -0.36
CA LEU A 15 13.61 1.13 -0.69
C LEU A 15 14.11 2.38 -1.42
N SER A 16 15.24 2.96 -1.02
CA SER A 16 15.81 4.12 -1.70
C SER A 16 16.16 3.84 -3.17
N LYS A 17 16.71 2.65 -3.46
CA LYS A 17 16.96 2.21 -4.85
C LYS A 17 15.67 2.11 -5.66
N LEU A 18 14.60 1.55 -5.07
CA LEU A 18 13.30 1.46 -5.72
C LEU A 18 12.72 2.86 -6.01
N ILE A 19 12.79 3.78 -5.05
CA ILE A 19 12.31 5.16 -5.24
C ILE A 19 13.08 5.87 -6.37
N LEU A 20 14.42 5.78 -6.36
CA LEU A 20 15.23 6.43 -7.40
C LEU A 20 14.97 5.84 -8.80
N ALA A 21 14.79 4.52 -8.90
CA ALA A 21 14.44 3.86 -10.16
C ALA A 21 13.05 4.29 -10.67
N GLU A 22 12.08 4.44 -9.77
CA GLU A 22 10.73 4.90 -10.08
C GLU A 22 10.74 6.38 -10.53
N GLN A 23 11.50 7.23 -9.82
CA GLN A 23 11.67 8.64 -10.17
C GLN A 23 12.35 8.80 -11.54
N ALA A 24 13.37 8.01 -11.84
CA ALA A 24 14.04 8.03 -13.15
C ALA A 24 13.08 7.61 -14.28
N SER A 25 12.28 6.56 -14.04
CA SER A 25 11.26 6.10 -14.99
C SER A 25 10.18 7.16 -15.22
N THR A 26 9.70 7.79 -14.14
CA THR A 26 8.69 8.86 -14.21
C THR A 26 9.23 10.10 -14.92
N ALA A 27 10.50 10.47 -14.68
CA ALA A 27 11.14 11.59 -15.37
C ALA A 27 11.31 11.32 -16.87
N ALA A 28 11.67 10.08 -17.26
CA ALA A 28 11.75 9.67 -18.66
C ALA A 28 10.38 9.70 -19.35
N ALA A 29 9.33 9.24 -18.67
CA ALA A 29 7.96 9.27 -19.18
C ALA A 29 7.36 10.69 -19.23
N ALA A 30 7.75 11.58 -18.33
CA ALA A 30 7.37 12.99 -18.43
C ALA A 30 8.02 13.69 -19.64
N ALA A 31 9.16 13.19 -20.11
CA ALA A 31 9.88 13.72 -21.28
C ALA A 31 9.40 13.13 -22.63
N GLY A 32 8.59 12.07 -22.63
CA GLY A 32 8.02 11.47 -23.84
C GLY A 32 6.66 10.85 -23.53
N THR A 33 5.63 11.29 -24.25
CA THR A 33 4.17 11.05 -24.14
C THR A 33 3.70 9.61 -23.85
N GLU A 34 4.12 9.03 -22.73
CA GLU A 34 3.69 7.72 -22.24
C GLU A 34 3.25 7.88 -20.78
N ASN A 35 2.04 7.40 -20.49
CA ASN A 35 1.40 7.56 -19.18
C ASN A 35 1.95 6.51 -18.20
N SER A 36 3.23 6.60 -17.83
CA SER A 36 3.84 5.67 -16.88
C SER A 36 3.28 5.94 -15.47
N ARG A 37 2.28 5.15 -15.09
CA ARG A 37 1.70 5.20 -13.75
C ARG A 37 2.69 4.58 -12.78
N SER A 38 2.91 5.23 -11.64
CA SER A 38 3.91 4.75 -10.70
C SER A 38 3.54 3.37 -10.14
N THR A 39 4.48 2.43 -10.12
CA THR A 39 4.26 1.03 -9.70
C THR A 39 4.43 0.82 -8.19
N LEU A 40 5.14 1.74 -7.55
CA LEU A 40 5.41 1.76 -6.11
C LEU A 40 4.43 2.68 -5.37
N ALA A 41 3.99 2.24 -4.19
CA ALA A 41 3.28 3.05 -3.21
C ALA A 41 3.89 2.87 -1.82
N ILE A 42 4.08 3.98 -1.10
CA ILE A 42 4.64 3.99 0.25
C ILE A 42 3.59 4.58 1.18
N ILE A 43 3.15 3.80 2.17
CA ILE A 43 2.10 4.17 3.11
C ILE A 43 2.70 4.39 4.48
N ASP A 44 2.67 5.64 4.91
CA ASP A 44 3.11 6.06 6.24
C ASP A 44 1.92 6.08 7.20
N VAL A 45 1.91 5.17 8.17
CA VAL A 45 0.81 5.06 9.16
C VAL A 45 1.12 5.75 10.49
N ARG A 46 2.09 6.67 10.51
CA ARG A 46 2.31 7.56 11.67
C ARG A 46 1.12 8.49 11.88
N ASP A 47 0.93 8.84 13.14
CA ASP A 47 -0.14 9.73 13.61
C ASP A 47 0.48 11.11 13.82
N ASP A 48 0.48 11.64 15.05
CA ASP A 48 1.10 12.93 15.38
C ASP A 48 2.63 12.91 15.19
N ASP A 49 3.23 11.70 15.25
CA ASP A 49 4.65 11.44 15.01
C ASP A 49 5.06 11.47 13.52
N TYR A 50 4.15 11.88 12.64
CA TYR A 50 4.45 12.13 11.22
C TYR A 50 5.30 13.40 11.00
N ILE A 51 5.25 14.35 11.95
CA ILE A 51 5.97 15.62 11.89
C ILE A 51 7.50 15.37 11.90
N GLY A 52 8.25 16.27 11.24
CA GLY A 52 9.71 16.24 11.21
C GLY A 52 10.31 15.55 9.99
N GLY A 53 9.48 15.08 9.07
CA GLY A 53 9.88 14.58 7.76
C GLY A 53 9.18 13.29 7.40
N HIS A 54 9.14 12.99 6.11
CA HIS A 54 8.54 11.78 5.57
C HIS A 54 9.24 11.36 4.28
N ILE A 55 9.04 10.10 3.89
CA ILE A 55 9.62 9.56 2.65
C ILE A 55 8.94 10.27 1.48
N LYS A 56 9.74 10.69 0.50
CA LYS A 56 9.26 11.42 -0.68
C LYS A 56 8.21 10.61 -1.44
N GLY A 57 7.07 11.24 -1.71
CA GLY A 57 5.95 10.59 -2.40
C GLY A 57 5.19 9.54 -1.57
N SER A 58 5.43 9.48 -0.26
CA SER A 58 4.61 8.65 0.64
C SER A 58 3.22 9.26 0.87
N GLN A 59 2.21 8.40 1.03
CA GLN A 59 0.87 8.79 1.43
C GLN A 59 0.73 8.56 2.94
N ASN A 60 0.40 9.62 3.69
CA ASN A 60 0.10 9.49 5.11
C ASN A 60 -1.34 8.99 5.33
N VAL A 61 -1.46 7.84 5.99
CA VAL A 61 -2.74 7.24 6.40
C VAL A 61 -2.62 6.87 7.88
N PRO A 62 -2.91 7.81 8.81
CA PRO A 62 -2.70 7.62 10.23
C PRO A 62 -3.36 6.35 10.77
N SER A 63 -2.68 5.66 11.68
CA SER A 63 -3.11 4.35 12.19
C SER A 63 -4.50 4.37 12.81
N HIS A 64 -4.87 5.47 13.49
CA HIS A 64 -6.21 5.63 14.10
C HIS A 64 -7.34 5.80 13.07
N LYS A 65 -7.03 6.22 11.83
CA LYS A 65 -7.99 6.34 10.72
C LYS A 65 -7.98 5.15 9.78
N LEU A 66 -6.96 4.30 9.88
CA LEU A 66 -6.67 3.26 8.90
C LEU A 66 -7.87 2.34 8.68
N ASP A 67 -8.53 1.86 9.74
CA ASP A 67 -9.64 0.90 9.60
C ASP A 67 -10.80 1.42 8.75
N ALA A 68 -11.14 2.70 8.90
CA ALA A 68 -12.18 3.34 8.09
C ALA A 68 -11.71 3.60 6.65
N MET A 69 -10.41 3.83 6.45
CA MET A 69 -9.83 4.14 5.14
C MET A 69 -9.42 2.92 4.32
N LEU A 70 -9.28 1.74 4.94
CA LEU A 70 -8.79 0.52 4.29
C LEU A 70 -9.52 0.17 2.98
N PRO A 71 -10.86 0.19 2.90
CA PRO A 71 -11.54 -0.13 1.64
C PRO A 71 -11.21 0.87 0.52
N THR A 72 -11.04 2.14 0.86
CA THR A 72 -10.63 3.19 -0.09
C THR A 72 -9.18 2.99 -0.50
N LEU A 73 -8.31 2.69 0.46
CA LEU A 73 -6.89 2.46 0.23
C LEU A 73 -6.66 1.27 -0.70
N VAL A 74 -7.37 0.15 -0.50
CA VAL A 74 -7.31 -1.02 -1.39
C VAL A 74 -7.65 -0.64 -2.83
N ARG A 75 -8.73 0.12 -3.07
CA ARG A 75 -9.12 0.56 -4.41
C ARG A 75 -8.12 1.51 -5.03
N GLN A 76 -7.58 2.45 -4.25
CA GLN A 76 -6.56 3.40 -4.72
C GLN A 76 -5.26 2.71 -5.12
N LEU A 77 -4.88 1.66 -4.38
CA LEU A 77 -3.61 0.95 -4.57
C LEU A 77 -3.73 -0.27 -5.47
N GLN A 78 -4.91 -0.61 -6.00
CA GLN A 78 -5.14 -1.85 -6.75
C GLN A 78 -4.24 -2.02 -8.00
N ASP A 79 -3.85 -0.90 -8.63
CA ASP A 79 -2.99 -0.88 -9.82
C ASP A 79 -1.49 -0.87 -9.48
N LYS A 80 -1.13 -0.85 -8.18
CA LYS A 80 0.26 -0.76 -7.71
C LYS A 80 0.83 -2.17 -7.55
N GLU A 81 1.99 -2.42 -8.14
CA GLU A 81 2.68 -3.71 -8.01
C GLU A 81 3.31 -3.88 -6.63
N THR A 82 3.84 -2.80 -6.05
CA THR A 82 4.55 -2.83 -4.78
C THR A 82 3.97 -1.81 -3.81
N VAL A 83 3.54 -2.27 -2.62
CA VAL A 83 3.06 -1.43 -1.52
C VAL A 83 3.95 -1.63 -0.30
N VAL A 84 4.49 -0.55 0.24
CA VAL A 84 5.37 -0.58 1.42
C VAL A 84 4.73 0.19 2.56
N PHE A 85 4.43 -0.50 3.66
CA PHE A 85 3.92 0.13 4.88
C PHE A 85 5.05 0.45 5.84
N HIS A 86 4.94 1.56 6.57
CA HIS A 86 5.83 1.86 7.67
C HIS A 86 5.17 2.71 8.75
N CYS A 87 5.78 2.76 9.94
CA CYS A 87 5.48 3.79 10.94
C CYS A 87 6.79 4.45 11.41
N ALA A 88 6.89 4.91 12.66
CA ALA A 88 8.15 5.42 13.21
C ALA A 88 9.23 4.33 13.29
N LEU A 89 8.94 3.21 13.95
CA LEU A 89 9.89 2.09 14.14
C LEU A 89 9.54 0.81 13.38
N SER A 90 8.33 0.74 12.81
CA SER A 90 7.78 -0.46 12.14
C SER A 90 7.80 -1.74 12.99
N GLN A 91 7.58 -1.61 14.30
CA GLN A 91 7.47 -2.73 15.25
C GLN A 91 6.03 -3.17 15.49
N GLN A 92 5.07 -2.24 15.47
CA GLN A 92 3.65 -2.52 15.77
C GLN A 92 2.70 -1.96 14.69
N ARG A 93 2.57 -0.63 14.58
CA ARG A 93 1.62 0.03 13.66
C ARG A 93 1.85 -0.35 12.19
N GLY A 94 3.10 -0.30 11.70
CA GLY A 94 3.45 -0.69 10.31
C GLY A 94 3.08 -2.14 9.97
N PRO A 95 3.55 -3.16 10.71
CA PRO A 95 3.17 -4.56 10.48
C PRO A 95 1.67 -4.83 10.61
N SER A 96 1.01 -4.22 11.59
CA SER A 96 -0.44 -4.36 11.77
C SER A 96 -1.20 -3.81 10.58
N ALA A 97 -0.82 -2.61 10.10
CA ALA A 97 -1.43 -1.97 8.94
C ALA A 97 -1.29 -2.82 7.67
N ALA A 98 -0.10 -3.35 7.40
CA ALA A 98 0.15 -4.22 6.26
C ALA A 98 -0.75 -5.47 6.28
N LEU A 99 -0.92 -6.11 7.44
CA LEU A 99 -1.79 -7.28 7.57
C LEU A 99 -3.27 -6.95 7.38
N ARG A 100 -3.74 -5.85 7.97
CA ARG A 100 -5.13 -5.41 7.80
C ARG A 100 -5.41 -5.09 6.33
N TYR A 101 -4.47 -4.44 5.66
CA TYR A 101 -4.54 -4.17 4.23
C TYR A 101 -4.60 -5.46 3.39
N ILE A 102 -3.71 -6.44 3.64
CA ILE A 102 -3.74 -7.72 2.92
C ILE A 102 -5.10 -8.41 3.11
N ARG A 103 -5.62 -8.45 4.34
CA ARG A 103 -6.92 -9.07 4.63
C ARG A 103 -8.08 -8.36 3.95
N GLU A 104 -8.11 -7.02 3.97
CA GLU A 104 -9.16 -6.26 3.32
C GLU A 104 -9.06 -6.38 1.79
N ARG A 105 -7.84 -6.44 1.24
CA ARG A 105 -7.63 -6.71 -0.18
C ARG A 105 -8.14 -8.09 -0.58
N ASP A 106 -7.81 -9.13 0.18
CA ASP A 106 -8.30 -10.49 -0.10
C ASP A 106 -9.84 -10.56 -0.01
N ARG A 107 -10.45 -9.79 0.90
CA ARG A 107 -11.91 -9.67 1.04
C ARG A 107 -12.58 -8.95 -0.13
N LEU A 108 -11.98 -7.88 -0.64
CA LEU A 108 -12.56 -7.04 -1.71
C LEU A 108 -12.19 -7.51 -3.11
N MET A 109 -11.07 -8.21 -3.25
CA MET A 109 -10.49 -8.67 -4.51
C MET A 109 -10.09 -10.15 -4.41
N PRO A 110 -11.07 -11.06 -4.24
CA PRO A 110 -10.79 -12.48 -4.19
C PRO A 110 -10.09 -12.90 -5.49
N LYS A 111 -9.01 -13.67 -5.37
CA LYS A 111 -8.34 -14.24 -6.56
C LYS A 111 -9.35 -15.10 -7.30
N GLU A 112 -9.37 -15.03 -8.64
CA GLU A 112 -10.31 -15.79 -9.50
C GLU A 112 -10.34 -17.32 -9.21
N VAL A 113 -9.30 -17.82 -8.53
CA VAL A 113 -9.17 -19.20 -8.05
C VAL A 113 -10.24 -19.56 -7.02
N GLU A 114 -10.64 -18.65 -6.12
CA GLU A 114 -11.68 -18.90 -5.11
C GLU A 114 -13.10 -18.74 -5.66
N THR A 115 -13.30 -17.87 -6.65
CA THR A 115 -14.62 -17.72 -7.30
C THR A 115 -15.08 -18.98 -8.02
N LYS A 116 -14.15 -19.82 -8.52
CA LYS A 116 -14.51 -21.13 -9.10
C LYS A 116 -14.92 -22.16 -8.04
N LEU A 117 -14.37 -22.09 -6.83
CA LEU A 117 -14.75 -22.99 -5.72
C LEU A 117 -16.05 -22.52 -5.05
N ALA A 118 -16.24 -21.21 -4.88
CA ALA A 118 -17.47 -20.63 -4.33
C ALA A 118 -18.68 -20.82 -5.27
N ALA A 119 -18.49 -20.71 -6.58
CA ALA A 119 -19.55 -21.00 -7.55
C ALA A 119 -20.00 -22.47 -7.50
N THR A 120 -19.08 -23.42 -7.26
CA THR A 120 -19.44 -24.85 -7.15
C THR A 120 -20.19 -25.25 -5.88
N VAL A 121 -20.15 -24.43 -4.82
CA VAL A 121 -20.95 -24.68 -3.60
C VAL A 121 -22.34 -24.04 -3.67
N GLU A 122 -22.51 -22.92 -4.38
CA GLU A 122 -23.84 -22.32 -4.57
C GLU A 122 -24.69 -23.08 -5.61
N GLU A 123 -24.07 -23.65 -6.65
CA GLU A 123 -24.77 -24.48 -7.65
C GLU A 123 -25.33 -25.79 -7.08
N ALA A 124 -24.86 -26.23 -5.90
CA ALA A 124 -25.30 -27.46 -5.25
C ALA A 124 -26.52 -27.30 -4.32
N VAL A 125 -27.02 -26.08 -4.08
CA VAL A 125 -28.07 -25.83 -3.04
C VAL A 125 -29.27 -25.00 -3.54
N GLY A 126 -29.50 -24.87 -4.84
CA GLY A 126 -30.59 -24.00 -5.33
C GLY A 126 -31.23 -24.43 -6.63
N ALA A 127 -31.93 -25.57 -6.63
CA ALA A 127 -33.00 -25.80 -7.60
C ALA A 127 -34.33 -25.37 -6.95
N ASP A 128 -34.94 -24.30 -7.49
CA ASP A 128 -36.39 -24.12 -7.72
C ASP A 128 -36.79 -22.63 -7.67
N GLY A 129 -37.29 -22.10 -8.80
CA GLY A 129 -38.20 -20.95 -8.80
C GLY A 129 -37.81 -19.73 -9.66
N GLU A 130 -38.58 -19.53 -10.73
CA GLU A 130 -38.48 -18.49 -11.77
C GLU A 130 -38.79 -17.07 -11.28
N GLY A 131 -38.21 -16.03 -11.93
CA GLY A 131 -38.60 -14.64 -11.72
C GLY A 131 -37.75 -13.61 -12.47
N GLU A 132 -38.40 -12.81 -13.31
CA GLU A 132 -37.86 -12.04 -14.44
C GLU A 132 -37.13 -10.71 -14.10
N VAL A 133 -36.05 -10.49 -14.86
CA VAL A 133 -35.28 -9.27 -15.21
C VAL A 133 -35.74 -7.90 -14.66
N LYS A 134 -34.83 -7.19 -13.98
CA LYS A 134 -34.73 -5.72 -14.05
C LYS A 134 -33.31 -5.23 -14.27
N LYS A 135 -33.07 -4.84 -15.53
CA LYS A 135 -31.89 -4.17 -16.07
C LYS A 135 -31.73 -2.78 -15.45
N LYS A 136 -30.58 -2.47 -14.84
CA LYS A 136 -30.06 -1.09 -14.81
C LYS A 136 -28.54 -1.07 -14.69
N GLN A 137 -27.95 -0.71 -15.83
CA GLN A 137 -26.73 0.07 -16.01
C GLN A 137 -25.42 -0.59 -15.55
N ARG A 138 -24.90 -1.42 -16.46
CA ARG A 138 -23.46 -1.63 -16.64
C ARG A 138 -22.85 -0.29 -17.06
N GLU A 139 -22.15 0.35 -16.13
CA GLU A 139 -20.94 1.08 -16.50
C GLU A 139 -19.86 0.01 -16.62
N GLU A 140 -19.36 -0.20 -17.84
CA GLU A 140 -18.15 -0.97 -18.08
C GLU A 140 -16.98 -0.18 -17.49
N GLU A 141 -16.80 -0.25 -16.17
CA GLU A 141 -15.46 -0.15 -15.60
C GLU A 141 -14.67 -1.30 -16.20
N GLU A 142 -13.76 -0.94 -17.08
CA GLU A 142 -12.72 -1.78 -17.65
C GLU A 142 -12.09 -2.58 -16.49
N LYS A 143 -12.58 -3.80 -16.25
CA LYS A 143 -12.13 -4.69 -15.17
C LYS A 143 -10.70 -5.09 -15.46
N LYS A 144 -9.75 -4.23 -15.13
CA LYS A 144 -8.34 -4.55 -15.09
C LYS A 144 -8.17 -5.73 -14.15
N LYS A 145 -7.50 -6.77 -14.64
CA LYS A 145 -7.20 -7.96 -13.84
C LYS A 145 -6.46 -7.53 -12.57
N PRO A 146 -6.74 -8.15 -11.42
CA PRO A 146 -6.05 -7.83 -10.18
C PRO A 146 -4.56 -8.09 -10.35
N VAL A 147 -3.75 -7.04 -10.17
CA VAL A 147 -2.28 -7.13 -10.22
C VAL A 147 -1.81 -7.99 -9.05
N ASP A 148 -0.84 -8.87 -9.27
CA ASP A 148 -0.20 -9.62 -8.17
C ASP A 148 0.67 -8.64 -7.36
N GLN A 149 0.04 -8.01 -6.37
CA GLN A 149 0.64 -6.95 -5.60
C GLN A 149 1.43 -7.48 -4.40
N LYS A 150 2.69 -7.07 -4.32
CA LYS A 150 3.62 -7.38 -3.22
C LYS A 150 3.49 -6.34 -2.11
N VAL A 151 3.33 -6.81 -0.88
CA VAL A 151 3.19 -5.96 0.31
C VAL A 151 4.38 -6.16 1.23
N PHE A 152 5.06 -5.06 1.55
CA PHE A 152 6.24 -5.06 2.42
C PHE A 152 6.04 -4.15 3.63
N VAL A 153 6.86 -4.37 4.66
CA VAL A 153 7.04 -3.44 5.77
C VAL A 153 8.46 -2.86 5.73
N LEU A 154 8.61 -1.54 5.78
CA LEU A 154 9.93 -0.91 5.88
C LEU A 154 10.54 -1.23 7.24
N ASP A 155 11.74 -1.80 7.22
CA ASP A 155 12.45 -2.16 8.42
C ASP A 155 12.98 -0.93 9.17
N ARG A 156 12.90 -0.97 10.51
CA ARG A 156 13.17 0.16 11.43
C ARG A 156 12.34 1.44 11.19
N GLY A 157 11.36 1.42 10.28
CA GLY A 157 10.45 2.53 10.02
C GLY A 157 11.14 3.83 9.60
N PHE A 158 10.48 4.97 9.83
CA PHE A 158 11.01 6.28 9.48
C PHE A 158 12.23 6.68 10.32
N VAL A 159 12.33 6.21 11.57
CA VAL A 159 13.53 6.42 12.42
C VAL A 159 14.77 5.85 11.73
N GLY A 160 14.68 4.60 11.27
CA GLY A 160 15.80 3.98 10.57
C GLY A 160 16.04 4.53 9.17
N TRP A 161 15.01 5.07 8.52
CA TRP A 161 15.12 5.77 7.24
C TRP A 161 15.90 7.08 7.39
N GLN A 162 15.50 7.92 8.34
CA GLN A 162 16.07 9.26 8.46
C GLN A 162 17.54 9.25 8.90
N GLU A 163 17.97 8.23 9.66
CA GLU A 163 19.40 8.02 9.97
C GLU A 163 20.25 7.86 8.70
N ALA A 164 19.71 7.23 7.66
CA ALA A 164 20.43 6.93 6.43
C ALA A 164 20.20 7.97 5.33
N PHE A 165 18.97 8.47 5.19
CA PHE A 165 18.52 9.27 4.05
C PHE A 165 17.77 10.55 4.45
N GLY A 166 17.75 10.93 5.74
CA GLY A 166 17.01 12.09 6.22
C GLY A 166 17.41 13.40 5.53
N LEU A 167 18.71 13.57 5.27
CA LEU A 167 19.26 14.76 4.59
C LEU A 167 19.21 14.69 3.06
N ASP A 168 18.80 13.56 2.46
CA ASP A 168 18.71 13.43 1.01
C ASP A 168 17.31 13.89 0.52
N GLU A 169 17.23 15.10 -0.02
CA GLU A 169 15.99 15.73 -0.53
C GLU A 169 15.35 14.99 -1.73
N ARG A 170 16.10 14.09 -2.38
CA ARG A 170 15.56 13.24 -3.45
C ARG A 170 14.73 12.10 -2.88
N LEU A 171 14.91 11.78 -1.60
CA LEU A 171 14.35 10.62 -0.93
C LEU A 171 13.47 11.00 0.26
N THR A 172 13.70 12.15 0.87
CA THR A 172 13.00 12.62 2.08
C THR A 172 12.48 14.04 1.86
N GLU A 173 11.24 14.28 2.27
CA GLU A 173 10.56 15.57 2.19
C GLU A 173 10.25 16.11 3.59
N GLY A 174 10.36 17.43 3.76
CA GLY A 174 10.03 18.12 5.01
C GLY A 174 10.90 17.72 6.21
N TYR A 175 12.13 17.23 5.98
CA TYR A 175 13.02 16.80 7.05
C TYR A 175 13.47 17.97 7.92
N SER A 176 13.26 17.86 9.24
CA SER A 176 13.71 18.87 10.21
C SER A 176 14.77 18.31 11.13
N LYS A 177 16.04 18.61 10.84
CA LYS A 177 17.18 18.16 11.63
C LYS A 177 17.07 18.53 13.12
N GLU A 178 16.45 19.68 13.43
CA GLU A 178 16.26 20.14 14.81
C GLU A 178 15.32 19.23 15.59
N LEU A 179 14.21 18.80 14.98
CA LEU A 179 13.28 17.86 15.61
C LEU A 179 13.96 16.52 15.88
N TRP A 180 14.84 16.05 14.99
CA TRP A 180 15.51 14.76 15.17
C TRP A 180 16.72 14.78 16.10
N ARG A 181 17.29 15.96 16.42
CA ARG A 181 18.50 16.08 17.25
C ARG A 181 18.30 15.60 18.68
N ASP A 182 17.15 15.91 19.25
CA ASP A 182 16.89 15.72 20.69
C ASP A 182 16.01 14.48 20.97
N GLY A 183 15.87 13.58 20.00
CA GLY A 183 15.16 12.31 20.17
C GLY A 183 13.64 12.43 20.18
N TYR A 184 13.05 13.42 19.49
CA TYR A 184 11.61 13.74 19.44
C TYR A 184 10.64 12.57 19.14
N TRP A 185 11.15 11.43 18.70
CA TRP A 185 10.38 10.23 18.39
C TRP A 185 10.32 9.18 19.52
N MET A 186 11.06 9.39 20.62
CA MET A 186 10.98 8.59 21.87
C MET A 186 9.85 9.08 22.76
#